data_AF-A0A6N2MUY2-F1
#
_entry.id   AF-A0A6N2MUY2-F1
#
_cell.length_a   1.000
_cell.length_b   1.000
_cell.length_c   1.000
_cell.angle_alpha   90.00
_cell.angle_beta   90.00
_cell.angle_gamma   90.00
#
_symmetry.space_group_name_H-M   'P 1'
#
loop_
_entity.id
_entity.type
_entity.pdbx_description
1 polymer ?
#
loop_
_entity_poly.entity_id
_entity_poly.type
_entity_poly.pdbx_seq_one_letter_code
_entity_poly.pdbx_strand_id
1 'polypeptide(L)'
;MDVRERNTFKQIIQGMAANSLRSIAFAHKQLSEEQYEDGKEEKGLKEDSLTLLGIVGIKDPCRPGVKKVVDDCQHAGVNIKMISGDKVFTARAITIECGILNPVSVKICFEIQDTSYTSPPKTSKRRHEPYCGSLLCNE
;
A
#
# COMPACT_ATOMS: atom_id res chain seq x y z
N MET A 1 10.46 22.37 -9.72
CA MET A 1 9.69 21.22 -10.22
C MET A 1 8.36 21.75 -10.74
N ASP A 2 8.14 21.61 -12.04
CA ASP A 2 6.89 22.03 -12.68
C ASP A 2 5.73 21.06 -12.35
N VAL A 3 4.48 21.51 -12.51
CA VAL A 3 3.29 20.68 -12.30
C VAL A 3 3.29 19.46 -13.23
N ARG A 4 3.76 19.61 -14.47
CA ARG A 4 3.85 18.50 -15.44
C ARG A 4 4.82 17.44 -14.97
N GLU A 5 6.03 17.83 -14.57
CA GLU A 5 7.05 16.91 -14.04
C GLU A 5 6.51 16.15 -12.82
N ARG A 6 5.84 16.86 -11.89
CA ARG A 6 5.23 16.24 -10.72
C ARG A 6 4.20 15.18 -11.08
N ASN A 7 3.38 15.45 -12.09
CA ASN A 7 2.39 14.48 -12.57
C ASN A 7 3.06 13.27 -13.22
N THR A 8 4.15 13.47 -13.97
CA THR A 8 4.95 12.37 -14.54
C THR A 8 5.48 11.45 -13.45
N PHE A 9 6.10 11.98 -12.40
CA PHE A 9 6.61 11.14 -11.30
C PHE A 9 5.50 10.44 -10.52
N LYS A 10 4.34 11.10 -10.32
CA LYS A 10 3.17 10.45 -9.72
C LYS A 10 2.72 9.24 -10.54
N GLN A 11 2.66 9.36 -11.86
CA GLN A 11 2.29 8.25 -12.76
C GLN A 11 3.32 7.11 -12.69
N ILE A 12 4.62 7.43 -12.64
CA ILE A 12 5.68 6.42 -12.46
C ILE A 12 5.51 5.68 -11.14
N ILE A 13 5.30 6.39 -10.03
CA ILE A 13 5.11 5.79 -8.70
C ILE A 13 3.84 4.93 -8.66
N GLN A 14 2.74 5.39 -9.28
CA GLN A 14 1.51 4.60 -9.40
C GLN A 14 1.73 3.33 -10.23
N GLY A 15 2.47 3.42 -11.34
CA GLY A 15 2.87 2.26 -12.13
C GLY A 15 3.74 1.28 -11.34
N MET A 16 4.69 1.77 -10.53
CA MET A 16 5.49 0.94 -9.64
C MET A 16 4.60 0.21 -8.60
N ALA A 17 3.68 0.94 -7.97
CA ALA A 17 2.75 0.36 -6.99
C ALA A 17 1.82 -0.70 -7.60
N ALA A 18 1.35 -0.49 -8.83
CA ALA A 18 0.54 -1.46 -9.58
C ALA A 18 1.29 -2.77 -9.86
N ASN A 19 2.63 -2.74 -9.84
CA ASN A 19 3.50 -3.91 -9.99
C ASN A 19 4.03 -4.47 -8.65
N SER A 20 3.37 -4.16 -7.53
CA SER A 20 3.81 -4.55 -6.17
C SER A 20 5.22 -4.06 -5.80
N LEU A 21 5.66 -2.92 -6.33
CA LEU A 21 6.97 -2.35 -5.99
C LEU A 21 6.84 -1.29 -4.90
N ARG A 22 7.70 -1.39 -3.87
CA ARG A 22 7.91 -0.33 -2.88
C ARG A 22 8.83 0.73 -3.48
N SER A 23 8.29 1.91 -3.75
CA SER A 23 9.05 3.03 -4.31
C SER A 23 9.85 3.76 -3.23
N ILE A 24 11.14 3.99 -3.47
CA ILE A 24 12.03 4.81 -2.63
C ILE A 24 12.64 5.90 -3.51
N ALA A 25 12.52 7.15 -3.10
CA ALA A 25 13.11 8.30 -3.78
C ALA A 25 14.42 8.70 -3.10
N PHE A 26 15.45 8.98 -3.90
CA PHE A 26 16.72 9.52 -3.43
C PHE A 26 16.84 10.97 -3.87
N ALA A 27 17.20 11.84 -2.94
CA ALA A 27 17.44 13.25 -3.22
C ALA A 27 18.59 13.75 -2.35
N HIS A 28 19.26 14.80 -2.81
CA HIS A 28 20.34 15.44 -2.06
C HIS A 28 20.19 16.95 -2.04
N LYS A 29 20.87 17.59 -1.09
CA LYS A 29 21.04 19.04 -1.01
C LYS A 29 22.48 19.32 -0.63
N GLN A 30 23.13 20.18 -1.39
CA GLN A 30 24.45 20.67 -1.05
C GLN A 30 24.27 21.86 -0.09
N LEU A 31 25.01 21.85 1.01
CA LEU A 31 24.99 22.91 2.02
C LEU A 31 26.26 23.74 1.88
N SER A 32 26.16 25.06 2.03
CA SER A 32 27.33 25.92 2.23
C SER A 32 27.87 25.77 3.66
N GLU A 33 29.13 26.16 3.90
CA GLU A 33 29.74 26.12 5.24
C GLU A 33 28.91 26.93 6.27
N GLU A 34 28.38 28.08 5.87
CA GLU A 34 27.49 28.93 6.70
C GLU A 34 26.21 28.20 7.12
N GLN A 35 25.61 27.42 6.21
CA GLN A 35 24.40 26.63 6.49
C GLN A 35 24.69 25.40 7.35
N TYR A 36 25.93 24.93 7.33
CA TYR A 36 26.40 23.81 8.14
C TYR A 36 26.61 24.22 9.61
N GLU A 37 27.06 25.45 9.84
CA GLU A 37 27.25 25.99 11.20
C GLU A 37 25.94 26.36 11.89
N ASP A 38 24.97 26.92 11.15
CA ASP A 38 23.60 27.21 11.64
C ASP A 38 22.79 25.92 11.92
N GLY A 39 23.22 24.78 11.37
CA GLY A 39 22.62 23.45 11.54
C GLY A 39 23.14 22.64 12.74
N LYS A 40 24.08 23.18 13.55
CA LYS A 40 24.65 22.48 14.72
C LYS A 40 23.70 22.36 15.90
N GLU A 41 22.67 23.21 16.00
CA GLU A 41 21.63 23.12 17.03
C GLU A 41 20.42 22.34 16.51
N GLU A 42 20.43 20.99 16.53
CA GLU A 42 19.29 20.04 16.41
C GLU A 42 18.12 20.33 15.45
N LYS A 43 18.20 21.36 14.62
CA LYS A 43 17.22 21.77 13.63
C LYS A 43 17.60 20.99 12.39
N GLY A 44 17.01 19.80 12.27
CA GLY A 44 17.22 18.88 11.17
C GLY A 44 17.22 19.58 9.81
N LEU A 45 17.90 18.95 8.85
CA LEU A 45 17.99 19.41 7.46
C LEU A 45 16.63 19.96 6.99
N LYS A 46 16.58 21.25 6.65
CA LYS A 46 15.36 21.82 6.05
C LYS A 46 15.03 21.04 4.79
N GLU A 47 13.84 20.43 4.77
CA GLU A 47 13.35 19.58 3.66
C GLU A 47 13.00 20.39 2.38
N ASP A 48 13.35 21.67 2.34
CA ASP A 48 13.16 22.53 1.18
C ASP A 48 14.31 22.38 0.17
N SER A 49 13.99 22.54 -1.12
CA SER A 49 14.96 22.65 -2.21
C SER A 49 15.91 21.45 -2.39
N LEU A 50 15.41 20.22 -2.18
CA LEU A 50 16.13 18.99 -2.51
C LEU A 50 16.18 18.75 -4.03
N THR A 51 17.30 18.23 -4.52
CA THR A 51 17.46 17.77 -5.91
C THR A 51 17.21 16.26 -5.97
N LEU A 52 16.17 15.84 -6.68
CA LEU A 52 15.83 14.43 -6.90
C LEU A 52 16.88 13.77 -7.80
N LEU A 53 17.49 12.69 -7.33
CA LEU A 53 18.42 11.86 -8.09
C LEU A 53 17.69 10.76 -8.86
N GLY A 54 16.68 10.16 -8.25
CA GLY A 54 15.92 9.08 -8.87
C GLY A 54 14.95 8.39 -7.91
N ILE A 55 14.14 7.49 -8.48
CA ILE A 55 13.18 6.66 -7.75
C ILE A 55 13.47 5.20 -8.12
N VAL A 56 13.64 4.36 -7.12
CA VAL A 56 13.81 2.91 -7.30
C VAL A 56 12.57 2.17 -6.81
N GLY A 57 12.20 1.09 -7.50
CA GLY A 57 11.14 0.18 -7.07
C GLY A 57 11.76 -1.11 -6.54
N ILE A 58 11.49 -1.44 -5.28
CA ILE A 58 11.95 -2.70 -4.65
C ILE A 58 10.78 -3.67 -4.60
N LYS A 59 10.98 -4.87 -5.13
CA LYS A 59 9.97 -5.94 -5.05
C LYS A 59 10.14 -6.75 -3.78
N ASP A 60 9.05 -6.97 -3.07
CA ASP A 60 8.96 -7.95 -1.98
C ASP A 60 8.10 -9.14 -2.48
N PRO A 61 8.70 -10.18 -3.06
CA PRO A 61 7.93 -11.26 -3.67
C PRO A 61 7.18 -12.08 -2.61
N CYS A 62 5.98 -12.57 -2.95
CA CYS A 62 5.28 -13.55 -2.11
C CYS A 62 6.22 -14.75 -1.85
N ARG A 63 6.22 -15.28 -0.62
CA ARG A 63 7.04 -16.44 -0.26
C ARG A 63 6.75 -17.62 -1.22
N PRO A 64 7.77 -18.41 -1.58
CA PRO A 64 7.54 -19.59 -2.41
C PRO A 64 6.53 -20.54 -1.73
N GLY A 65 5.60 -21.07 -2.52
CA GLY A 65 4.54 -21.96 -2.04
C GLY A 65 3.25 -21.28 -1.59
N VAL A 66 3.22 -19.95 -1.37
CA VAL A 66 2.01 -19.23 -0.96
C VAL A 66 0.85 -19.47 -1.93
N LYS A 67 1.11 -19.37 -3.23
CA LYS A 67 0.09 -19.56 -4.26
C LYS A 67 -0.54 -20.96 -4.22
N LYS A 68 0.28 -21.99 -3.94
CA LYS A 68 -0.21 -23.37 -3.80
C LYS A 68 -1.12 -23.51 -2.58
N VAL A 69 -0.72 -22.96 -1.44
CA VAL A 69 -1.53 -23.00 -0.22
C VAL A 69 -2.86 -22.26 -0.41
N VAL A 70 -2.82 -21.10 -1.08
CA VAL A 70 -4.04 -20.34 -1.41
C VAL A 70 -4.99 -21.18 -2.27
N ASP A 71 -4.46 -21.85 -3.29
CA ASP A 71 -5.22 -22.73 -4.17
C ASP A 71 -5.82 -23.93 -3.42
N ASP A 72 -5.02 -24.62 -2.60
CA ASP A 72 -5.47 -25.75 -1.77
C ASP A 72 -6.60 -25.33 -0.81
N CYS A 73 -6.47 -24.17 -0.16
CA CYS A 73 -7.49 -23.62 0.72
C CYS A 73 -8.78 -23.23 -0.01
N GLN A 74 -8.67 -22.63 -1.20
CA GLN A 74 -9.83 -22.28 -2.03
C GLN A 74 -10.58 -23.53 -2.51
N HIS A 75 -9.86 -24.58 -2.94
CA HIS A 75 -10.45 -25.87 -3.30
C HIS A 75 -11.15 -26.56 -2.13
N ALA A 76 -10.66 -26.35 -0.91
CA ALA A 76 -11.30 -26.84 0.31
C ALA A 76 -12.53 -26.00 0.74
N GLY A 77 -12.89 -24.94 0.00
CA GLY A 77 -14.01 -24.05 0.32
C GLY A 77 -13.71 -23.06 1.46
N VAL A 78 -12.43 -22.81 1.77
CA VAL A 78 -12.02 -21.86 2.81
C VAL A 78 -11.96 -20.44 2.23
N ASN A 79 -12.62 -19.50 2.89
CA ASN A 79 -12.54 -18.09 2.55
C ASN A 79 -11.24 -17.47 3.07
N ILE A 80 -10.46 -16.85 2.17
CA ILE A 80 -9.19 -16.20 2.48
C ILE A 80 -9.38 -14.68 2.46
N LYS A 81 -8.84 -13.97 3.46
CA LYS A 81 -8.80 -12.50 3.51
C LYS A 81 -7.35 -12.03 3.69
N MET A 82 -6.93 -11.06 2.88
CA MET A 82 -5.65 -10.37 3.08
C MET A 82 -5.86 -9.18 4.02
N ILE A 83 -5.03 -9.09 5.05
CA ILE A 83 -4.94 -7.92 5.94
C ILE A 83 -3.57 -7.30 5.67
N SER A 84 -3.55 -6.05 5.21
CA SER A 84 -2.32 -5.32 4.93
C SER A 84 -2.46 -3.86 5.39
N GLY A 85 -1.34 -3.28 5.85
CA GLY A 85 -1.20 -1.84 6.08
C GLY A 85 -0.73 -1.07 4.84
N ASP A 86 -0.52 -1.75 3.71
CA ASP A 86 -0.13 -1.11 2.46
C ASP A 86 -1.26 -0.31 1.84
N LYS A 87 -0.90 0.61 0.93
CA LYS A 87 -1.88 1.34 0.12
C LYS A 87 -2.69 0.37 -0.74
N VAL A 88 -3.95 0.74 -1.01
CA VAL A 88 -4.95 -0.04 -1.78
C VAL A 88 -4.37 -0.64 -3.06
N PHE A 89 -3.67 0.13 -3.87
CA PHE A 89 -3.10 -0.34 -5.15
C PHE A 89 -2.03 -1.42 -4.95
N THR A 90 -1.15 -1.24 -3.97
CA THR A 90 -0.11 -2.22 -3.63
C THR A 90 -0.73 -3.48 -3.04
N ALA A 91 -1.65 -3.34 -2.08
CA ALA A 91 -2.35 -4.47 -1.49
C ALA A 91 -3.10 -5.29 -2.54
N ARG A 92 -3.78 -4.64 -3.49
CA ARG A 92 -4.45 -5.31 -4.61
C ARG A 92 -3.46 -6.07 -5.49
N ALA A 93 -2.34 -5.46 -5.86
CA ALA A 93 -1.31 -6.10 -6.67
C ALA A 93 -0.74 -7.35 -5.96
N ILE A 94 -0.44 -7.27 -4.66
CA ILE A 94 0.05 -8.40 -3.86
C ILE A 94 -1.02 -9.49 -3.71
N THR A 95 -2.29 -9.12 -3.51
CA THR A 95 -3.41 -10.06 -3.42
C THR A 95 -3.56 -10.89 -4.70
N ILE A 96 -3.40 -10.26 -5.86
CA ILE A 96 -3.44 -10.92 -7.17
C ILE A 96 -2.20 -11.82 -7.34
N GLU A 97 -1.02 -11.32 -6.99
CA GLU A 97 0.25 -12.06 -7.11
C GLU A 97 0.24 -13.35 -6.25
N CYS A 98 -0.25 -13.26 -5.02
CA CYS A 98 -0.40 -14.40 -4.12
C CYS A 98 -1.57 -15.33 -4.51
N GLY A 99 -2.40 -14.98 -5.51
CA GLY A 99 -3.50 -15.81 -6.02
C GLY A 99 -4.80 -15.75 -5.21
N ILE A 100 -4.90 -14.83 -4.25
CA ILE A 100 -6.09 -14.70 -3.39
C ILE A 100 -7.25 -14.07 -4.17
N LEU A 101 -6.94 -13.12 -5.05
CA LEU A 101 -7.91 -12.44 -5.90
C LEU A 101 -7.66 -12.81 -7.35
N ASN A 102 -8.69 -13.31 -8.04
CA ASN A 102 -8.64 -13.45 -9.48
C ASN A 102 -8.85 -12.07 -10.14
N PRO A 103 -8.02 -11.68 -11.12
CA PRO A 103 -8.09 -10.36 -11.76
C PRO A 103 -9.42 -10.08 -12.48
N VAL A 104 -10.21 -11.13 -12.77
CA VAL A 104 -11.51 -11.07 -13.46
C VAL A 104 -12.68 -10.97 -12.47
N SER A 105 -12.54 -11.43 -11.23
CA SER A 105 -13.61 -11.44 -10.23
C SER A 105 -13.38 -10.35 -9.19
N VAL A 106 -14.10 -9.23 -9.29
CA VAL A 106 -13.91 -8.12 -8.36
C VAL A 106 -14.92 -8.20 -7.22
N LYS A 107 -14.48 -8.75 -6.08
CA LYS A 107 -15.01 -8.42 -4.76
C LYS A 107 -13.84 -8.17 -3.81
N ILE A 108 -13.39 -6.92 -3.76
CA ILE A 108 -12.48 -6.46 -2.70
C ILE A 108 -13.36 -5.76 -1.66
N CYS A 109 -13.64 -6.42 -0.52
CA CYS A 109 -14.19 -5.72 0.63
C CYS A 109 -12.99 -5.14 1.40
N PHE A 110 -12.78 -3.82 1.30
CA PHE A 110 -11.90 -3.11 2.21
C PHE A 110 -12.69 -2.78 3.48
N GLU A 111 -12.39 -3.46 4.58
CA GLU A 111 -12.75 -2.98 5.91
C GLU A 111 -11.57 -2.15 6.43
N ILE A 112 -11.75 -0.83 6.50
CA ILE A 112 -10.88 0.00 7.35
C ILE A 112 -11.29 -0.35 8.77
N GLN A 113 -10.49 -1.17 9.46
CA GLN A 113 -10.63 -1.28 10.91
C GLN A 113 -10.09 0.02 11.50
N ASP A 114 -10.98 0.98 11.77
CA ASP A 114 -10.66 2.05 12.71
C ASP A 114 -10.24 1.37 14.02
N THR A 115 -9.01 1.65 14.47
CA THR A 115 -8.41 1.07 15.67
C THR A 115 -9.09 1.51 16.97
N SER A 116 -10.19 2.27 16.92
CA SER A 116 -11.10 2.42 18.05
C SER A 116 -11.94 1.15 18.19
N TYR A 117 -11.33 0.13 18.79
CA TYR A 117 -12.01 -1.07 19.28
C TYR A 117 -13.21 -0.65 20.15
N THR A 118 -14.41 -0.61 19.59
CA THR A 118 -15.65 -0.67 20.36
C THR A 118 -16.16 -2.09 20.22
N SER A 119 -16.32 -2.77 21.34
CA SER A 119 -16.77 -4.15 21.40
C SER A 119 -18.12 -4.31 20.67
N PRO A 120 -18.34 -5.41 19.94
CA PRO A 120 -19.61 -5.61 19.26
C PRO A 120 -20.74 -5.74 20.29
N PRO A 121 -21.90 -5.06 20.09
CA PRO A 121 -23.02 -5.19 20.99
C PRO A 121 -23.55 -6.63 20.95
N LYS A 122 -23.72 -7.23 22.13
CA LYS A 122 -24.32 -8.56 22.27
C LYS A 122 -25.80 -8.48 21.91
N THR A 123 -26.18 -8.91 20.70
CA THR A 123 -27.58 -9.21 20.39
C THR A 123 -27.72 -10.55 19.66
N SER A 124 -28.91 -11.12 19.82
CA SER A 124 -29.22 -12.53 19.81
C SER A 124 -29.41 -13.15 18.42
N LYS A 125 -29.08 -14.44 18.34
CA LYS A 125 -29.37 -15.43 17.27
C LYS A 125 -30.36 -14.97 16.18
N ARG A 126 -29.84 -14.39 15.10
CA ARG A 126 -30.30 -14.62 13.72
C ARG A 126 -29.07 -14.72 12.84
N ARG A 127 -29.13 -15.54 11.79
CA ARG A 127 -28.06 -15.69 10.79
C ARG A 127 -27.70 -14.30 10.25
N HIS A 128 -26.66 -13.69 10.83
CA HIS A 128 -26.09 -12.45 10.35
C HIS A 128 -25.23 -12.81 9.15
N GLU A 129 -25.80 -12.64 7.97
CA GLU A 129 -24.98 -12.32 6.80
C GLU A 129 -24.15 -11.08 7.19
N PRO A 130 -22.81 -11.15 7.18
CA PRO A 130 -22.02 -10.01 7.54
C PRO A 130 -22.33 -8.91 6.52
N TYR A 131 -22.75 -7.75 7.02
CA TYR A 131 -22.83 -6.52 6.24
C TYR A 131 -21.42 -6.21 5.72
N CYS A 132 -21.04 -6.76 4.56
CA CYS A 132 -19.96 -6.19 3.74
C CYS A 132 -20.53 -4.86 3.26
N GLY A 133 -20.18 -3.76 3.93
CA GLY A 133 -20.33 -2.43 3.36
C GLY A 133 -19.55 -2.42 2.05
N SER A 134 -20.25 -2.59 0.93
CA SER A 134 -19.65 -2.57 -0.40
C SER A 134 -19.29 -1.12 -0.73
N LEU A 135 -18.13 -0.68 -0.26
CA LEU A 135 -17.46 0.47 -0.87
C LEU A 135 -16.85 -0.02 -2.19
N LEU A 136 -17.68 0.00 -3.22
CA LEU A 136 -17.22 -0.05 -4.60
C LEU A 136 -16.43 1.24 -4.84
N CYS A 137 -15.11 1.15 -4.82
CA CYS A 137 -14.29 2.20 -5.43
C CYS A 137 -14.54 2.11 -6.94
N ASN A 138 -15.44 2.99 -7.43
CA ASN A 138 -15.49 3.31 -8.85
C ASN A 138 -14.18 4.00 -9.26
N GLU A 139 -13.85 3.80 -10.53
CA GLU A 139 -12.63 4.14 -11.29
C GLU A 139 -11.90 5.43 -10.90
#